data_AF-A0A117IB69-F1
#
_entry.id   AF-A0A117IB69-F1
#
_cell.length_a   1.000
_cell.length_b   1.000
_cell.length_c   1.000
_cell.angle_alpha   90.00
_cell.angle_beta   90.00
_cell.angle_gamma   90.00
#
_symmetry.space_group_name_H-M   'P 1'
#
loop_
_entity.id
_entity.type
_entity.pdbx_description
1 polymer ?
#
loop_
_entity_poly.entity_id
_entity_poly.type
_entity_poly.pdbx_seq_one_letter_code
_entity_poly.pdbx_strand_id
1 'polypeptide(L)'
;MATLAELEVELGRERRAASRGSRRARRLPATKPAKLTLERQQQLRRLAETGEPVHELAKAFGISRATAYRYLSASTGNHIRSSYRDRRAASLHLPAASHSMWYPNDDPQRQWDEAIALAAEWIRVRGNVEGLHPLAGDWPSASSKVVRLERRLAR
;
A
#
# COMPACT_ATOMS: atom_id res chain seq x y z
N MET A 1 13.68 -37.44 -0.96
CA MET A 1 12.34 -37.87 -0.49
C MET A 1 11.43 -36.65 -0.41
N ALA A 2 10.90 -36.19 -1.54
CA ALA A 2 10.03 -34.98 -1.63
C ALA A 2 8.66 -35.28 -2.27
N THR A 3 8.30 -36.55 -2.51
CA THR A 3 7.18 -36.90 -3.41
C THR A 3 5.82 -36.96 -2.73
N LEU A 4 5.74 -37.33 -1.46
CA LEU A 4 4.46 -37.51 -0.75
C LEU A 4 3.92 -36.20 -0.16
N ALA A 5 4.79 -35.39 0.45
CA ALA A 5 4.39 -34.10 1.03
C ALA A 5 3.90 -33.11 -0.05
N GLU A 6 4.53 -33.10 -1.22
CA GLU A 6 4.10 -32.27 -2.35
C GLU A 6 2.71 -32.68 -2.85
N LEU A 7 2.46 -33.99 -2.97
CA LEU A 7 1.18 -34.55 -3.39
C LEU A 7 0.05 -34.23 -2.40
N GLU A 8 0.32 -34.26 -1.09
CA GLU A 8 -0.65 -33.85 -0.07
C GLU A 8 -1.02 -32.36 -0.15
N VAL A 9 -0.02 -31.50 -0.40
CA VAL A 9 -0.24 -30.06 -0.60
C VAL A 9 -1.08 -29.80 -1.85
N GLU A 10 -0.79 -30.51 -2.94
CA GLU A 10 -1.51 -30.41 -4.21
C GLU A 10 -2.97 -30.86 -4.04
N LEU A 11 -3.21 -32.00 -3.42
CA LEU A 11 -4.56 -32.48 -3.08
C LEU A 11 -5.33 -31.47 -2.22
N GLY A 12 -4.64 -30.81 -1.27
CA GLY A 12 -5.22 -29.72 -0.48
C GLY A 12 -5.62 -28.51 -1.34
N ARG A 13 -4.83 -28.15 -2.35
CA ARG A 13 -5.14 -27.06 -3.30
C ARG A 13 -6.34 -27.42 -4.17
N GLU A 14 -6.39 -28.63 -4.70
CA GLU A 14 -7.50 -29.13 -5.52
C GLU A 14 -8.82 -29.12 -4.75
N ARG A 15 -8.85 -29.63 -3.50
CA ARG A 15 -10.04 -29.61 -2.65
C ARG A 15 -10.56 -28.20 -2.37
N ARG A 16 -9.65 -27.26 -2.07
CA ARG A 16 -10.00 -25.84 -1.88
C ARG A 16 -10.53 -25.21 -3.18
N ALA A 17 -9.95 -25.55 -4.33
CA ALA A 17 -10.42 -25.08 -5.63
C ALA A 17 -11.81 -25.63 -5.97
N ALA A 18 -12.06 -26.92 -5.77
CA ALA A 18 -13.35 -27.57 -5.95
C ALA A 18 -14.43 -26.93 -5.06
N SER A 19 -14.11 -26.65 -3.79
CA SER A 19 -15.03 -25.96 -2.87
C SER A 19 -15.35 -24.54 -3.33
N ARG A 20 -14.36 -23.76 -3.79
CA ARG A 20 -14.60 -22.44 -4.40
C ARG A 20 -15.42 -22.54 -5.68
N GLY A 21 -15.21 -23.58 -6.49
CA GLY A 21 -16.01 -23.88 -7.68
C GLY A 21 -17.47 -24.12 -7.35
N SER A 22 -17.76 -25.01 -6.40
CA SER A 22 -19.13 -25.29 -5.93
C SER A 22 -19.83 -24.04 -5.38
N ARG A 23 -19.11 -23.21 -4.58
CA ARG A 23 -19.65 -21.93 -4.10
C ARG A 23 -20.01 -20.98 -5.23
N ARG A 24 -19.15 -20.84 -6.25
CA ARG A 24 -19.41 -20.00 -7.43
C ARG A 24 -20.61 -20.53 -8.23
N ALA A 25 -20.73 -21.84 -8.42
CA ALA A 25 -21.87 -22.46 -9.11
C ALA A 25 -23.20 -22.14 -8.41
N ARG A 26 -23.19 -22.09 -7.07
CA ARG A 26 -24.34 -21.66 -6.24
C ARG A 26 -24.50 -20.15 -6.12
N ARG A 27 -23.68 -19.35 -6.82
CA ARG A 27 -23.66 -17.88 -6.76
C ARG A 27 -23.53 -17.32 -5.34
N LEU A 28 -22.84 -18.05 -4.45
CA LEU A 28 -22.59 -17.58 -3.09
C LEU A 28 -21.51 -16.49 -3.10
N PRO A 29 -21.64 -15.45 -2.26
CA PRO A 29 -20.66 -14.38 -2.20
C PRO A 29 -19.31 -14.92 -1.71
N ALA A 30 -18.24 -14.59 -2.42
CA ALA A 30 -16.88 -15.01 -2.06
C ALA A 30 -16.38 -14.31 -0.79
N THR A 31 -16.83 -13.08 -0.55
CA THR A 31 -16.43 -12.23 0.57
C THR A 31 -17.66 -11.71 1.30
N LYS A 32 -17.44 -11.03 2.43
CA LYS A 32 -18.50 -10.29 3.11
C LYS A 32 -19.18 -9.33 2.10
N PRO A 33 -20.53 -9.32 2.04
CA PRO A 33 -21.25 -8.40 1.17
C PRO A 33 -20.99 -6.94 1.55
N ALA A 34 -21.19 -6.04 0.59
CA ALA A 34 -21.03 -4.61 0.80
C ALA A 34 -21.99 -4.10 1.90
N LYS A 35 -21.53 -3.11 2.69
CA LYS A 35 -22.34 -2.53 3.78
C LYS A 35 -23.55 -1.74 3.26
N LEU A 36 -23.46 -1.17 2.06
CA LEU A 36 -24.57 -0.50 1.38
C LEU A 36 -24.98 -1.25 0.11
N THR A 37 -26.27 -1.28 -0.18
CA THR A 37 -26.83 -1.76 -1.45
C THR A 37 -26.38 -0.87 -2.61
N LEU A 38 -26.47 -1.36 -3.85
CA LEU A 38 -26.06 -0.60 -5.04
C LEU A 38 -26.85 0.72 -5.18
N GLU A 39 -28.14 0.69 -4.93
CA GLU A 39 -29.01 1.88 -4.96
C GLU A 39 -28.56 2.93 -3.94
N ARG A 40 -28.25 2.50 -2.70
CA ARG A 40 -27.75 3.42 -1.66
C ARG A 40 -26.36 3.95 -1.99
N GLN A 41 -25.52 3.18 -2.67
CA GLN A 41 -24.23 3.66 -3.18
C GLN A 41 -24.44 4.73 -4.27
N GLN A 42 -25.40 4.57 -5.17
CA GLN A 42 -25.74 5.56 -6.18
C GLN A 42 -26.35 6.82 -5.57
N GLN A 43 -27.19 6.70 -4.54
CA GLN A 43 -27.71 7.84 -3.79
C GLN A 43 -26.57 8.63 -3.12
N LEU A 44 -25.64 7.93 -2.46
CA LEU A 44 -24.46 8.55 -1.86
C LEU A 44 -23.64 9.33 -2.90
N ARG A 45 -23.48 8.79 -4.12
CA ARG A 45 -22.76 9.47 -5.22
C ARG A 45 -23.47 10.73 -5.68
N ARG A 46 -24.78 10.66 -5.92
CA ARG A 46 -25.59 11.81 -6.32
C ARG A 46 -25.52 12.94 -5.28
N LEU A 47 -25.57 12.61 -4.00
CA LEU A 47 -25.43 13.61 -2.92
C LEU A 47 -24.00 14.15 -2.80
N ALA A 48 -22.99 13.36 -3.12
CA ALA A 48 -21.62 13.87 -3.17
C ALA A 48 -21.41 14.82 -4.36
N GLU A 49 -22.08 14.57 -5.49
CA GLU A 49 -22.05 15.44 -6.69
C GLU A 49 -22.71 16.79 -6.45
N THR A 50 -23.72 16.89 -5.56
CA THR A 50 -24.31 18.18 -5.15
C THR A 50 -23.38 19.01 -4.27
N GLY A 51 -22.23 18.47 -3.86
CA GLY A 51 -21.24 19.16 -3.04
C GLY A 51 -21.43 18.99 -1.53
N GLU A 52 -22.30 18.07 -1.09
CA GLU A 52 -22.44 17.79 0.34
C GLU A 52 -21.14 17.21 0.94
N PRO A 53 -20.77 17.61 2.17
CA PRO A 53 -19.55 17.13 2.78
C PRO A 53 -19.62 15.63 3.09
N VAL A 54 -18.65 14.87 2.56
CA VAL A 54 -18.56 13.39 2.68
C VAL A 54 -18.63 12.88 4.12
N HIS A 55 -18.17 13.66 5.10
CA HIS A 55 -18.22 13.25 6.50
C HIS A 55 -19.64 13.26 7.08
N GLU A 56 -20.49 14.21 6.68
CA GLU A 56 -21.91 14.24 7.08
C GLU A 56 -22.69 13.13 6.36
N LEU A 57 -22.41 12.94 5.06
CA LEU A 57 -22.95 11.80 4.31
C LEU A 57 -22.59 10.46 4.96
N ALA A 58 -21.36 10.28 5.41
CA ALA A 58 -20.93 9.05 6.09
C ALA A 58 -21.76 8.80 7.37
N LYS A 59 -22.02 9.84 8.17
CA LYS A 59 -22.88 9.75 9.36
C LYS A 59 -24.31 9.38 8.97
N ALA A 60 -24.91 10.09 8.00
CA ALA A 60 -26.28 9.86 7.55
C ALA A 60 -26.51 8.43 7.01
N PHE A 61 -25.50 7.86 6.33
CA PHE A 61 -25.55 6.49 5.82
C PHE A 61 -25.06 5.44 6.83
N GLY A 62 -24.64 5.83 8.04
CA GLY A 62 -24.15 4.93 9.08
C GLY A 62 -22.87 4.18 8.70
N ILE A 63 -22.01 4.78 7.88
CA ILE A 63 -20.74 4.20 7.39
C ILE A 63 -19.53 5.02 7.84
N SER A 64 -18.34 4.42 7.80
CA SER A 64 -17.11 5.18 8.07
C SER A 64 -16.76 6.07 6.88
N ARG A 65 -16.03 7.18 7.14
CA ARG A 65 -15.49 8.06 6.08
C ARG A 65 -14.70 7.28 5.03
N ALA A 66 -13.85 6.34 5.46
CA ALA A 66 -13.08 5.48 4.55
C ALA A 66 -13.98 4.63 3.63
N THR A 67 -15.10 4.13 4.16
CA THR A 67 -16.07 3.37 3.37
C THR A 67 -16.82 4.27 2.38
N ALA A 68 -17.16 5.51 2.78
CA ALA A 68 -17.77 6.49 1.90
C ALA A 68 -16.83 6.82 0.72
N TYR A 69 -15.57 7.18 1.01
CA TYR A 69 -14.59 7.45 -0.05
C TYR A 69 -14.36 6.27 -0.98
N ARG A 70 -14.35 5.02 -0.46
CA ARG A 70 -14.23 3.82 -1.30
C ARG A 70 -15.39 3.69 -2.30
N TYR A 71 -16.61 4.07 -1.93
CA TYR A 71 -17.76 4.02 -2.85
C TYR A 71 -17.77 5.15 -3.88
N LEU A 72 -17.22 6.32 -3.50
CA LEU A 72 -17.05 7.48 -4.39
C LEU A 72 -15.90 7.27 -5.38
N SER A 73 -14.79 6.67 -4.96
CA SER A 73 -13.64 6.37 -5.83
C SER A 73 -13.91 5.25 -6.84
N ALA A 74 -14.92 4.40 -6.59
CA ALA A 74 -15.27 3.30 -7.47
C ALA A 74 -16.12 3.72 -8.69
N SER A 75 -16.74 4.90 -8.67
CA SER A 75 -17.53 5.42 -9.80
C SER A 75 -16.73 6.26 -10.77
N THR A 76 -15.78 7.04 -10.27
CA THR A 76 -14.82 7.72 -11.13
C THR A 76 -13.96 6.61 -11.74
N GLY A 77 -14.05 6.37 -13.06
CA GLY A 77 -13.25 5.34 -13.77
C GLY A 77 -11.73 5.44 -13.58
N ASN A 78 -11.28 6.41 -12.79
CA ASN A 78 -9.95 6.60 -12.27
C ASN A 78 -9.69 5.66 -11.07
N HIS A 79 -9.53 4.38 -11.36
CA HIS A 79 -8.99 3.39 -10.44
C HIS A 79 -7.49 3.68 -10.15
N ILE A 80 -7.18 4.79 -9.48
CA ILE A 80 -5.86 5.01 -8.90
C ILE A 80 -5.71 4.08 -7.68
N ARG A 81 -5.53 2.78 -7.95
CA ARG A 81 -4.90 1.76 -7.08
C ARG A 81 -4.97 0.36 -7.71
N SER A 82 -4.02 0.08 -8.62
CA SER A 82 -3.28 -1.19 -8.61
C SER A 82 -1.87 -1.05 -9.22
N SER A 83 -1.23 0.13 -9.12
CA SER A 83 0.17 0.32 -9.54
C SER A 83 1.20 -0.45 -8.68
N TYR A 84 0.77 -1.18 -7.65
CA TYR A 84 1.62 -2.12 -6.91
C TYR A 84 1.45 -3.59 -7.33
N ARG A 85 0.34 -3.99 -7.97
CA ARG A 85 0.13 -5.37 -8.41
C ARG A 85 0.49 -5.57 -9.88
N ASP A 86 0.24 -4.57 -10.73
CA ASP A 86 0.58 -4.63 -12.16
C ASP A 86 2.07 -4.40 -12.45
N ARG A 87 2.81 -3.74 -11.56
CA ARG A 87 4.26 -3.55 -11.74
C ARG A 87 5.03 -4.87 -11.79
N ARG A 88 4.54 -5.94 -11.15
CA ARG A 88 5.19 -7.27 -11.19
C ARG A 88 5.05 -7.98 -12.53
N ALA A 89 4.02 -7.64 -13.33
CA ALA A 89 3.83 -8.18 -14.67
C ALA A 89 4.64 -7.39 -15.72
N ALA A 90 4.88 -6.10 -15.49
CA ALA A 90 5.69 -5.25 -16.37
C ALA A 90 7.20 -5.28 -16.05
N SER A 91 7.61 -5.78 -14.88
CA SER A 91 9.00 -5.84 -14.42
C SER A 91 9.76 -7.10 -14.85
N LEU A 92 9.42 -7.72 -15.99
CA LEU A 92 10.22 -8.80 -16.57
C LEU A 92 11.42 -8.28 -17.38
N HIS A 93 11.60 -6.96 -17.51
CA HIS A 93 12.72 -6.34 -18.26
C HIS A 93 13.54 -5.29 -17.47
N LEU A 94 13.45 -5.24 -16.14
CA LEU A 94 14.45 -4.56 -15.31
C LEU A 94 15.25 -5.62 -14.51
N PRO A 95 16.58 -5.49 -14.40
CA PRO A 95 17.39 -6.43 -13.63
C PRO A 95 16.90 -6.44 -12.17
N ALA A 96 16.80 -7.64 -11.60
CA ALA A 96 16.22 -7.95 -10.29
C ALA A 96 16.83 -7.19 -9.09
N ALA A 97 17.86 -6.37 -9.29
CA ALA A 97 18.58 -5.61 -8.28
C ALA A 97 17.84 -4.37 -7.73
N SER A 98 16.74 -3.94 -8.35
CA SER A 98 16.10 -2.66 -8.02
C SER A 98 14.84 -2.74 -7.15
N HIS A 99 14.31 -3.94 -6.89
CA HIS A 99 13.06 -4.10 -6.11
C HIS A 99 13.27 -4.52 -4.66
N SER A 100 14.47 -5.00 -4.31
CA SER A 100 14.87 -5.39 -2.94
C SER A 100 15.48 -4.24 -2.13
N MET A 101 15.53 -3.02 -2.67
CA MET A 101 16.30 -1.92 -2.10
C MET A 101 15.54 -1.08 -1.04
N TRP A 102 14.24 -1.34 -0.82
CA TRP A 102 13.35 -0.39 -0.12
C TRP A 102 12.28 -1.02 0.80
N TYR A 103 12.59 -2.15 1.44
CA TYR A 103 11.85 -2.55 2.65
C TYR A 103 12.83 -2.59 3.83
N PRO A 104 12.69 -1.70 4.84
CA PRO A 104 13.51 -1.68 6.04
C PRO A 104 13.46 -2.95 6.92
N ASN A 105 12.81 -4.01 6.45
CA ASN A 105 12.63 -5.28 7.17
C ASN A 105 13.31 -6.47 6.47
N ASP A 106 14.01 -6.27 5.35
CA ASP A 106 14.62 -7.38 4.61
C ASP A 106 16.08 -7.68 5.03
N ASP A 107 16.72 -6.82 5.83
CA ASP A 107 18.01 -7.13 6.46
C ASP A 107 18.05 -6.62 7.91
N PRO A 108 17.86 -7.50 8.92
CA PRO A 108 17.88 -7.12 10.33
C PRO A 108 19.28 -6.72 10.84
N GLN A 109 20.34 -6.91 10.04
CA GLN A 109 21.72 -6.58 10.42
C GLN A 109 22.21 -5.26 9.82
N ARG A 110 21.40 -4.59 9.00
CA ARG A 110 21.80 -3.35 8.34
C ARG A 110 21.97 -2.21 9.35
N GLN A 111 23.16 -1.63 9.39
CA GLN A 111 23.44 -0.48 10.25
C GLN A 111 22.70 0.76 9.73
N TRP A 112 22.05 1.49 10.63
CA TRP A 112 21.17 2.62 10.30
C TRP A 112 21.85 3.72 9.48
N ASP A 113 23.16 3.88 9.62
CA ASP A 113 23.94 4.89 8.90
C ASP A 113 24.01 4.64 7.38
N GLU A 114 24.12 3.38 6.95
CA GLU A 114 24.14 3.02 5.53
C GLU A 114 22.76 3.20 4.88
N ALA A 115 21.69 2.91 5.62
CA ALA A 115 20.32 3.12 5.15
C ALA A 115 20.03 4.62 4.95
N ILE A 116 20.53 5.48 5.85
CA ILE A 116 20.38 6.94 5.75
C ILE A 116 21.17 7.48 4.54
N ALA A 117 22.39 7.00 4.32
CA ALA A 117 23.24 7.44 3.20
C ALA A 117 22.59 7.13 1.83
N LEU A 118 22.06 5.91 1.66
CA LEU A 118 21.38 5.51 0.43
C LEU A 118 20.07 6.26 0.20
N ALA A 119 19.32 6.57 1.26
CA ALA A 119 18.12 7.40 1.16
C ALA A 119 18.45 8.82 0.69
N ALA A 120 19.54 9.42 1.19
CA ALA A 120 19.99 10.75 0.79
C ALA A 120 20.46 10.79 -0.67
N GLU A 121 21.20 9.77 -1.12
CA GLU A 121 21.61 9.65 -2.52
C GLU A 121 20.41 9.51 -3.45
N TRP A 122 19.42 8.68 -3.09
CA TRP A 122 18.21 8.49 -3.87
C TRP A 122 17.38 9.77 -3.99
N ILE A 123 17.20 10.52 -2.89
CA ILE A 123 16.51 11.83 -2.90
C ILE A 123 17.25 12.79 -3.83
N ARG A 124 18.58 12.80 -3.81
CA ARG A 124 19.40 13.64 -4.69
C ARG A 124 19.24 13.28 -6.17
N VAL A 125 19.31 11.98 -6.50
CA VAL A 125 19.17 11.50 -7.89
C VAL A 125 17.76 11.74 -8.43
N ARG A 126 16.73 11.46 -7.63
CA ARG A 126 15.32 11.74 -8.00
C ARG A 126 15.01 13.23 -8.08
N GLY A 127 15.54 14.04 -7.16
CA GLY A 127 15.38 15.49 -7.17
C GLY A 127 15.92 16.13 -8.46
N ASN A 128 17.05 15.63 -8.98
CA ASN A 128 17.62 16.07 -10.25
C ASN A 128 16.76 15.67 -11.47
N VAL A 129 16.10 14.51 -11.42
CA VAL A 129 15.24 14.02 -12.52
C VAL A 129 13.87 14.70 -12.51
N GLU A 130 13.34 15.03 -11.32
CA GLU A 130 11.99 15.60 -11.15
C GLU A 130 11.97 17.12 -10.96
N GLY A 131 13.14 17.78 -10.96
CA GLY A 131 13.25 19.24 -10.72
C GLY A 131 12.90 19.67 -9.29
N LEU A 132 12.80 18.71 -8.37
CA LEU A 132 12.45 18.92 -6.97
C LEU A 132 13.74 19.07 -6.15
N HIS A 133 14.32 20.27 -6.15
CA HIS A 133 15.34 20.61 -5.15
C HIS A 133 14.65 21.00 -3.83
N PRO A 134 15.04 20.41 -2.68
CA PRO A 134 14.66 20.99 -1.40
C PRO A 134 15.28 22.39 -1.30
N LEU A 135 14.49 23.38 -0.88
CA LEU A 135 14.98 24.71 -0.52
C LEU A 135 16.17 24.52 0.43
N ALA A 136 17.31 25.14 0.09
CA ALA A 136 18.52 25.08 0.90
C ALA A 136 18.23 25.55 2.32
N GLY A 137 18.01 24.60 3.21
CA GLY A 137 17.74 24.79 4.62
C GLY A 137 18.23 23.55 5.35
N ASP A 138 19.49 23.62 5.79
CA ASP A 138 20.16 22.80 6.79
C ASP A 138 19.54 21.43 7.08
N TRP A 139 19.89 20.44 6.25
CA TRP A 139 19.86 19.06 6.70
C TRP A 139 20.98 18.89 7.74
N PRO A 140 20.69 18.44 8.97
CA PRO A 140 21.74 18.20 9.94
C PRO A 140 22.60 17.06 9.43
N SER A 141 23.85 17.36 9.07
CA SER A 141 24.89 16.35 8.91
C SER A 141 24.88 15.44 10.15
N ALA A 142 24.84 14.13 9.92
CA ALA A 142 24.77 13.11 10.96
C ALA A 142 25.93 13.18 11.97
N SER A 143 27.00 13.92 11.67
CA SER A 143 28.16 14.09 12.56
C SER A 143 28.02 15.22 13.61
N SER A 144 27.00 16.08 13.54
CA SER A 144 26.92 17.28 14.41
C SER A 144 26.03 17.14 15.66
N LYS A 145 25.24 16.06 15.78
CA LYS A 145 24.34 15.86 16.95
C LYS A 145 24.97 15.09 18.11
N VAL A 146 26.04 14.33 17.89
CA VAL A 146 26.68 13.52 18.94
C VAL A 146 27.47 14.40 19.93
N VAL A 147 28.10 15.49 19.47
CA VAL A 147 28.92 16.37 20.34
C VAL A 147 28.08 17.29 21.25
N ARG A 148 26.79 17.51 20.95
CA ARG A 148 25.94 18.45 21.71
C ARG A 148 25.13 17.79 22.83
N LEU A 149 24.99 16.46 22.84
CA LEU A 149 24.25 15.73 23.87
C LEU A 149 25.10 15.36 25.10
N GLU A 150 26.43 15.27 24.98
CA GLU A 150 27.30 14.93 26.10
C GLU A 150 27.55 16.07 27.11
N ARG A 151 27.25 17.32 26.76
CA ARG A 151 27.41 18.47 27.69
C ARG A 151 26.21 18.74 28.62
N ARG A 152 25.15 17.91 28.56
CA ARG A 152 23.94 18.09 29.39
C ARG A 152 23.73 17.02 30.46
N LEU A 153 24.66 16.07 30.60
CA LEU A 153 24.63 15.02 31.63
C LEU A 153 25.83 15.09 32.61
N ALA A 154 26.50 16.24 32.70
CA ALA A 154 27.58 16.50 33.66
C ALA A 154 27.30 17.74 34.52
N ARG A 155 26.09 17.81 35.09
CA ARG A 155 25.75 18.67 36.23
C ARG A 155 24.82 17.92 37.17
#